data_AF-A0A7V8NU97-F1
#
_entry.id   AF-A0A7V8NU97-F1
#
_cell.length_a   1.000
_cell.length_b   1.000
_cell.length_c   1.000
_cell.angle_alpha   90.00
_cell.angle_beta   90.00
_cell.angle_gamma   90.00
#
_symmetry.space_group_name_H-M   'P 1'
#
loop_
_entity.id
_entity.type
_entity.pdbx_description
1 polymer ?
#
loop_
_entity_poly.entity_id
_entity_poly.type
_entity_poly.pdbx_seq_one_letter_code
_entity_poly.pdbx_strand_id
1 'polypeptide(L)'
;MCIRDRLERVGLPPRLFQPEGIEFYGSVNFLKGGLVYSDYLTTVSRKYAQEIQTKEFGHGLDGVVRKRAERLVGVLNGVDYTAWNPAKDELIAANYSEEDLSGKQVCKQDLLEVFALPHEHLRRPVIGIVSRFVDQKGFDLIAEQAHELMKEDLVLVVLGTGDRKYEKLFSALAAAYPGRVGLKIAYDNVLAHKVEAGADIFMMPSRYEPSGLNQMYSLKYGTVPIVRATGGLDDSIEPFDVEHGTGTGFKFYEYSGEALLYAVEQALHHYMDERDWTRIQLNGMAKDFSWKRPAEEYANLYEAARAGRGFAPTRKVAKVEKVETAEKEAEAKRQPRRRAGKPARAVAQSTPGDGQASQAAEPLGPEKDSRQAVQESTEVRESSVEGPQKSEPDPGNSGEAGRNQKPAATSN
;
A
#
# COMPACT_ATOMS: atom_id res chain seq x y z
N MET A 1 -28.65 31.01 7.66
CA MET A 1 -29.37 29.80 8.14
C MET A 1 -28.80 29.43 9.49
N CYS A 2 -29.64 29.41 10.52
CA CYS A 2 -29.24 29.10 11.90
C CYS A 2 -28.82 27.63 12.00
N ILE A 3 -27.94 27.29 12.95
CA ILE A 3 -27.52 25.91 13.22
C ILE A 3 -28.72 25.03 13.59
N ARG A 4 -29.71 25.62 14.26
CA ARG A 4 -30.98 24.97 14.60
C ARG A 4 -31.71 24.49 13.34
N ASP A 5 -31.82 25.36 12.33
CA ASP A 5 -32.42 25.03 11.03
C ASP A 5 -31.67 23.91 10.31
N ARG A 6 -30.33 23.81 10.48
CA ARG A 6 -29.53 22.75 9.84
C ARG A 6 -29.80 21.38 10.45
N LEU A 7 -29.95 21.29 11.77
CA LEU A 7 -30.21 20.03 12.48
C LEU A 7 -31.62 19.53 12.20
N GLU A 8 -32.61 20.43 12.18
CA GLU A 8 -33.99 20.09 11.84
C GLU A 8 -34.11 19.52 10.42
N ARG A 9 -33.38 20.08 9.45
CA ARG A 9 -33.37 19.59 8.06
C ARG A 9 -32.83 18.16 7.90
N VAL A 10 -31.96 17.70 8.81
CA VAL A 10 -31.45 16.31 8.81
C VAL A 10 -32.14 15.42 9.84
N GLY A 11 -33.25 15.89 10.43
CA GLY A 11 -34.03 15.14 11.40
C GLY A 11 -33.34 14.92 12.75
N LEU A 12 -32.33 15.73 13.08
CA LEU A 12 -31.59 15.62 14.34
C LEU A 12 -32.16 16.59 15.39
N PRO A 13 -32.47 16.12 16.62
CA PRO A 13 -33.03 16.99 17.64
C PRO A 13 -32.00 18.04 18.11
N PRO A 14 -32.40 19.31 18.35
CA PRO A 14 -31.48 20.38 18.73
C PRO A 14 -30.61 20.10 19.96
N ARG A 15 -31.09 19.24 20.88
CA ARG A 15 -30.35 18.80 22.09
C ARG A 15 -29.02 18.10 21.82
N LEU A 16 -28.79 17.62 20.60
CA LEU A 16 -27.51 17.01 20.23
C LEU A 16 -26.41 18.07 20.03
N PHE A 17 -26.79 19.32 19.79
CA PHE A 17 -25.87 20.44 19.63
C PHE A 17 -25.31 20.93 20.96
N GLN A 18 -24.40 20.15 21.52
CA GLN A 18 -23.68 20.45 22.75
C GLN A 18 -22.24 19.92 22.64
N PRO A 19 -21.29 20.44 23.45
CA PRO A 19 -19.88 20.06 23.38
C PRO A 19 -19.62 18.56 23.56
N GLU A 20 -20.44 17.84 24.32
CA GLU A 20 -20.35 16.38 24.48
C GLU A 20 -20.98 15.61 23.31
N GLY A 21 -21.74 16.29 22.44
CA GLY A 21 -22.43 15.73 21.30
C GLY A 21 -21.76 16.10 19.97
N ILE A 22 -22.56 16.60 19.02
CA ILE A 22 -22.19 16.84 17.61
C ILE A 22 -21.60 18.25 17.38
N GLU A 23 -21.71 19.16 18.34
CA GLU A 23 -21.12 20.50 18.25
C GLU A 23 -19.58 20.41 18.23
N PHE A 24 -18.93 21.22 17.39
CA PHE A 24 -17.47 21.33 17.33
C PHE A 24 -17.08 22.75 16.87
N TYR A 25 -16.51 23.55 17.79
CA TYR A 25 -16.11 24.95 17.57
C TYR A 25 -17.23 25.84 16.97
N GLY A 26 -18.42 25.77 17.55
CA GLY A 26 -19.61 26.51 17.13
C GLY A 26 -20.25 25.97 15.86
N SER A 27 -19.81 24.83 15.34
CA SER A 27 -20.32 24.21 14.12
C SER A 27 -20.83 22.79 14.35
N VAL A 28 -21.62 22.28 13.41
CA VAL A 28 -22.10 20.89 13.40
C VAL A 28 -21.04 20.01 12.75
N ASN A 29 -20.56 18.97 13.44
CA ASN A 29 -19.59 18.01 12.90
C ASN A 29 -20.17 16.58 12.85
N PHE A 30 -20.54 16.13 11.65
CA PHE A 30 -21.13 14.81 11.45
C PHE A 30 -20.21 13.66 11.84
N LEU A 31 -18.91 13.77 11.56
CA LEU A 31 -17.93 12.76 11.96
C LEU A 31 -17.86 12.66 13.49
N LYS A 32 -17.81 13.79 14.20
CA LYS A 32 -17.86 13.81 15.67
C LYS A 32 -19.14 13.13 16.19
N GLY A 33 -20.29 13.42 15.58
CA GLY A 33 -21.54 12.73 15.90
C GLY A 33 -21.40 11.21 15.77
N GLY A 34 -20.85 10.71 14.67
CA GLY A 34 -20.54 9.29 14.50
C GLY A 34 -19.62 8.75 15.60
N LEU A 35 -18.52 9.45 15.89
CA LEU A 35 -17.56 9.05 16.93
C LEU A 35 -18.20 8.95 18.33
N VAL A 36 -19.09 9.89 18.66
CA VAL A 36 -19.74 9.98 19.97
C VAL A 36 -20.85 8.95 20.13
N TYR A 37 -21.66 8.71 19.10
CA TYR A 37 -22.92 7.97 19.25
C TYR A 37 -22.89 6.53 18.73
N SER A 38 -21.87 6.11 17.99
CA SER A 38 -21.77 4.71 17.52
C SER A 38 -21.58 3.74 18.69
N ASP A 39 -21.96 2.47 18.54
CA ASP A 39 -21.69 1.45 19.58
C ASP A 39 -20.20 1.15 19.66
N TYR A 40 -19.59 0.93 18.49
CA TYR A 40 -18.16 0.73 18.26
C TYR A 40 -17.68 1.64 17.13
N LEU A 41 -16.39 1.94 17.12
CA LEU A 41 -15.70 2.67 16.06
C LEU A 41 -14.76 1.72 15.36
N THR A 42 -14.75 1.72 14.04
CA THR A 42 -13.80 0.94 13.25
C THR A 42 -12.91 1.85 12.41
N THR A 43 -11.70 1.38 12.16
CA THR A 43 -10.83 1.94 11.13
C THR A 43 -10.03 0.82 10.47
N VAL A 44 -9.35 1.14 9.37
CA VAL A 44 -8.86 0.15 8.38
C VAL A 44 -7.46 -0.42 8.66
N SER A 45 -6.92 -0.19 9.87
CA SER A 45 -5.74 -0.86 10.42
C SER A 45 -5.62 -0.59 11.92
N ARG A 46 -4.87 -1.43 12.65
CA ARG A 46 -4.63 -1.29 14.09
C ARG A 46 -3.73 -0.10 14.38
N LYS A 47 -2.66 0.08 13.60
CA LYS A 47 -1.77 1.21 13.76
C LYS A 47 -2.49 2.54 13.51
N TYR A 48 -3.31 2.61 12.46
CA TYR A 48 -4.06 3.83 12.20
C TYR A 48 -5.08 4.14 13.31
N ALA A 49 -5.67 3.12 13.94
CA ALA A 49 -6.51 3.30 15.13
C ALA A 49 -5.77 3.95 16.31
N GLN A 50 -4.47 3.69 16.45
CA GLN A 50 -3.62 4.36 17.43
C GLN A 50 -3.26 5.77 16.97
N GLU A 51 -2.88 5.94 15.70
CA GLU A 51 -2.44 7.22 15.13
C GLU A 51 -3.52 8.30 15.23
N ILE A 52 -4.78 8.00 14.89
CA ILE A 52 -5.89 8.98 14.93
C ILE A 52 -6.25 9.47 16.35
N GLN A 53 -5.67 8.85 17.39
CA GLN A 53 -5.75 9.34 18.77
C GLN A 53 -4.67 10.38 19.09
N THR A 54 -3.76 10.67 18.17
CA THR A 54 -2.74 11.71 18.32
C THR A 54 -3.17 13.00 17.62
N LYS A 55 -2.61 14.14 18.03
CA LYS A 55 -2.93 15.44 17.41
C LYS A 55 -2.56 15.49 15.93
N GLU A 56 -1.51 14.78 15.54
CA GLU A 56 -0.98 14.76 14.18
C GLU A 56 -2.00 14.18 13.18
N PHE A 57 -2.63 13.05 13.52
CA PHE A 57 -3.56 12.35 12.62
C PHE A 57 -5.03 12.53 12.99
N GLY A 58 -5.34 12.96 14.22
CA GLY A 58 -6.72 13.11 14.66
C GLY A 58 -7.41 14.40 14.23
N HIS A 59 -6.67 15.35 13.62
CA HIS A 59 -7.20 16.60 13.06
C HIS A 59 -8.17 17.35 14.00
N GLY A 60 -7.82 17.42 15.29
CA GLY A 60 -8.62 18.07 16.34
C GLY A 60 -9.74 17.22 16.96
N LEU A 61 -9.99 16.01 16.43
CA LEU A 61 -10.90 15.02 17.00
C LEU A 61 -10.16 13.97 17.85
N ASP A 62 -8.83 14.05 17.96
CA ASP A 62 -7.99 13.10 18.69
C ASP A 62 -8.47 12.88 20.14
N GLY A 63 -8.88 13.95 20.83
CA GLY A 63 -9.45 13.85 22.18
C GLY A 63 -10.80 13.13 22.22
N VAL A 64 -11.63 13.28 21.19
CA VAL A 64 -12.93 12.57 21.08
C VAL A 64 -12.68 11.09 20.83
N VAL A 65 -11.75 10.76 19.93
CA VAL A 65 -11.39 9.37 19.61
C VAL A 65 -10.75 8.68 20.83
N ARG A 66 -9.84 9.36 21.54
CA ARG A 66 -9.16 8.82 22.74
C ARG A 66 -10.14 8.50 23.87
N LYS A 67 -11.18 9.33 24.07
CA LYS A 67 -12.29 9.03 25.02
C LYS A 67 -13.07 7.77 24.66
N ARG A 68 -12.99 7.33 23.41
CA ARG A 68 -13.69 6.17 22.85
C ARG A 68 -12.74 4.99 22.57
N ALA A 69 -11.48 5.06 22.99
CA ALA A 69 -10.43 4.08 22.66
C ALA A 69 -10.82 2.63 23.01
N GLU A 70 -11.53 2.40 24.12
CA GLU A 70 -11.98 1.06 24.51
C GLU A 70 -12.97 0.40 23.54
N ARG A 71 -13.58 1.21 22.67
CA ARG A 71 -14.53 0.76 21.64
C ARG A 71 -14.05 1.09 20.22
N LEU A 72 -12.79 1.49 20.08
CA LEU A 72 -12.14 1.70 18.79
C LEU A 72 -11.41 0.41 18.40
N VAL A 73 -11.64 -0.06 17.18
CA VAL A 73 -11.08 -1.29 16.65
C VAL A 73 -10.47 -1.01 15.28
N GLY A 74 -9.21 -1.40 15.11
CA GLY A 74 -8.57 -1.42 13.80
C GLY A 74 -8.71 -2.79 13.17
N VAL A 75 -9.32 -2.85 11.99
CA VAL A 75 -9.44 -4.08 11.19
C VAL A 75 -8.72 -3.83 9.88
N LEU A 76 -7.58 -4.51 9.68
CA LEU A 76 -6.79 -4.37 8.46
C LEU A 76 -7.63 -4.84 7.26
N ASN A 77 -7.55 -4.13 6.14
CA ASN A 77 -8.27 -4.53 4.93
C ASN A 77 -7.77 -5.86 4.38
N GLY A 78 -8.63 -6.53 3.62
CA GLY A 78 -8.26 -7.67 2.82
C GLY A 78 -8.04 -7.30 1.35
N VAL A 79 -7.49 -8.23 0.60
CA VAL A 79 -7.33 -8.16 -0.85
C VAL A 79 -8.10 -9.27 -1.55
N ASP A 80 -8.49 -9.02 -2.79
CA ASP A 80 -9.17 -9.97 -3.65
C ASP A 80 -8.17 -10.73 -4.52
N TYR A 81 -7.81 -11.94 -4.10
CA TYR A 81 -6.91 -12.83 -4.85
C TYR A 81 -7.58 -13.51 -6.05
N THR A 82 -8.84 -13.22 -6.37
CA THR A 82 -9.42 -13.57 -7.67
C THR A 82 -8.94 -12.61 -8.76
N ALA A 83 -8.70 -11.35 -8.40
CA ALA A 83 -8.13 -10.35 -9.30
C ALA A 83 -6.60 -10.28 -9.19
N TRP A 84 -6.05 -10.34 -7.97
CA TRP A 84 -4.63 -10.12 -7.70
C TRP A 84 -3.90 -11.41 -7.34
N ASN A 85 -3.54 -12.21 -8.34
CA ASN A 85 -2.84 -13.47 -8.11
C ASN A 85 -1.94 -13.84 -9.30
N PRO A 86 -0.59 -13.82 -9.15
CA PRO A 86 0.32 -14.05 -10.27
C PRO A 86 0.16 -15.43 -10.92
N ALA A 87 -0.41 -16.41 -10.22
CA ALA A 87 -0.64 -17.75 -10.75
C ALA A 87 -1.83 -17.83 -11.73
N LYS A 88 -2.69 -16.80 -11.78
CA LYS A 88 -3.93 -16.78 -12.58
C LYS A 88 -4.23 -15.44 -13.26
N ASP A 89 -3.38 -14.44 -13.05
CA ASP A 89 -3.57 -13.10 -13.56
C ASP A 89 -3.40 -13.07 -15.09
N GLU A 90 -4.46 -12.72 -15.81
CA GLU A 90 -4.49 -12.67 -17.27
C GLU A 90 -3.88 -11.36 -17.82
N LEU A 91 -3.56 -10.38 -16.95
CA LEU A 91 -3.06 -9.07 -17.35
C LEU A 91 -1.52 -9.00 -17.40
N ILE A 92 -0.84 -10.06 -16.95
CA ILE A 92 0.61 -10.14 -16.88
C ILE A 92 1.17 -11.06 -17.97
N ALA A 93 2.44 -10.87 -18.34
CA ALA A 93 3.03 -11.55 -19.49
C ALA A 93 3.23 -13.07 -19.31
N ALA A 94 3.44 -13.51 -18.07
CA ALA A 94 3.53 -14.91 -17.71
C ALA A 94 3.05 -15.13 -16.28
N ASN A 95 2.30 -16.21 -16.06
CA ASN A 95 1.92 -16.61 -14.71
C ASN A 95 3.09 -17.26 -13.97
N TYR A 96 3.10 -17.11 -12.64
CA TYR A 96 4.12 -17.67 -11.76
C TYR A 96 3.55 -17.85 -10.34
N SER A 97 4.28 -18.57 -9.48
CA SER A 97 3.85 -18.86 -8.11
C SER A 97 5.02 -18.89 -7.13
N GLU A 98 4.75 -19.16 -5.85
CA GLU A 98 5.79 -19.29 -4.83
C GLU A 98 6.67 -20.53 -5.05
N GLU A 99 6.20 -21.51 -5.80
CA GLU A 99 6.95 -22.71 -6.19
C GLU A 99 7.84 -22.49 -7.42
N ASP A 100 7.48 -21.55 -8.30
CA ASP A 100 8.26 -21.20 -9.50
C ASP A 100 8.11 -19.72 -9.84
N LEU A 101 9.19 -18.96 -9.61
CA LEU A 101 9.28 -17.53 -9.89
C LEU A 101 9.76 -17.21 -11.31
N SER A 102 9.99 -18.21 -12.18
CA SER A 102 10.54 -18.00 -13.53
C SER A 102 9.68 -17.04 -14.38
N GLY A 103 8.35 -17.12 -14.26
CA GLY A 103 7.43 -16.21 -14.96
C GLY A 103 7.54 -14.75 -14.50
N LYS A 104 8.05 -14.48 -13.28
CA LYS A 104 8.32 -13.12 -12.81
C LYS A 104 9.38 -12.43 -13.66
N GLN A 105 10.40 -13.17 -14.12
CA GLN A 105 11.45 -12.65 -14.99
C GLN A 105 10.91 -12.24 -16.37
N VAL A 106 9.96 -13.01 -16.91
CA VAL A 106 9.24 -12.65 -18.15
C VAL A 106 8.40 -11.39 -17.95
N CYS A 107 7.72 -11.27 -16.80
CA CYS A 107 6.97 -10.07 -16.46
C CYS A 107 7.89 -8.83 -16.30
N LYS A 108 9.08 -9.00 -15.74
CA LYS A 108 10.07 -7.91 -15.65
C LYS A 108 10.53 -7.44 -17.02
N GLN A 109 10.78 -8.37 -17.95
CA GLN A 109 11.11 -8.02 -19.33
C GLN A 109 9.97 -7.24 -20.00
N ASP A 110 8.74 -7.74 -19.94
CA ASP A 110 7.55 -7.07 -20.47
C ASP A 110 7.38 -5.67 -19.87
N LEU A 111 7.60 -5.51 -18.56
CA LEU A 111 7.53 -4.22 -17.89
C LEU A 111 8.55 -3.21 -18.47
N LEU A 112 9.80 -3.63 -18.66
CA LEU A 112 10.82 -2.77 -19.26
C LEU A 112 10.42 -2.34 -20.68
N GLU A 113 9.93 -3.27 -21.50
CA GLU A 113 9.49 -2.99 -22.87
C GLU A 113 8.29 -2.01 -22.90
N VAL A 114 7.27 -2.26 -22.08
CA VAL A 114 6.04 -1.46 -21.99
C VAL A 114 6.32 -0.02 -21.54
N PHE A 115 7.38 0.20 -20.75
CA PHE A 115 7.82 1.52 -20.29
C PHE A 115 8.98 2.10 -21.13
N ALA A 116 9.29 1.48 -22.29
CA ALA A 116 10.34 1.91 -23.21
C ALA A 116 11.73 2.02 -22.54
N LEU A 117 12.02 1.11 -21.62
CA LEU A 117 13.29 1.01 -20.90
C LEU A 117 14.21 -0.01 -21.59
N PRO A 118 15.54 0.21 -21.59
CA PRO A 118 16.50 -0.70 -22.19
C PRO A 118 16.48 -2.12 -21.58
N HIS A 119 16.54 -3.13 -22.44
CA HIS A 119 16.61 -4.54 -22.04
C HIS A 119 17.85 -4.87 -21.18
N GLU A 120 18.94 -4.10 -21.30
CA GLU A 120 20.13 -4.24 -20.44
C GLU A 120 19.83 -4.08 -18.94
N HIS A 121 18.69 -3.48 -18.58
CA HIS A 121 18.25 -3.32 -17.19
C HIS A 121 17.61 -4.57 -16.58
N LEU A 122 17.53 -5.69 -17.33
CA LEU A 122 16.92 -6.92 -16.84
C LEU A 122 17.59 -7.47 -15.56
N ARG A 123 18.88 -7.18 -15.35
CA ARG A 123 19.63 -7.54 -14.12
C ARG A 123 19.68 -6.43 -13.06
N ARG A 124 19.16 -5.24 -13.37
CA ARG A 124 19.12 -4.13 -12.40
C ARG A 124 17.84 -4.22 -11.57
N PRO A 125 17.87 -3.82 -10.29
CA PRO A 125 16.66 -3.67 -9.51
C PRO A 125 15.73 -2.61 -10.11
N VAL A 126 14.48 -3.00 -10.33
CA VAL A 126 13.39 -2.15 -10.81
C VAL A 126 12.49 -1.79 -9.63
N ILE A 127 12.43 -0.50 -9.32
CA ILE A 127 11.50 0.07 -8.33
C ILE A 127 10.24 0.52 -9.05
N GLY A 128 9.11 -0.07 -8.70
CA GLY A 128 7.77 0.29 -9.16
C GLY A 128 7.04 1.24 -8.21
N ILE A 129 6.32 2.20 -8.78
CA ILE A 129 5.36 3.07 -8.09
C ILE A 129 4.06 3.07 -8.88
N VAL A 130 2.97 2.65 -8.24
CA VAL A 130 1.61 2.83 -8.74
C VAL A 130 0.81 3.64 -7.74
N SER A 131 0.38 4.85 -8.08
CA SER A 131 -0.30 5.71 -7.11
C SER A 131 -1.07 6.88 -7.69
N ARG A 132 -1.98 7.43 -6.90
CA ARG A 132 -2.50 8.80 -7.12
C ARG A 132 -1.42 9.80 -6.72
N PHE A 133 -1.24 10.84 -7.51
CA PHE A 133 -0.28 11.90 -7.22
C PHE A 133 -0.88 12.95 -6.30
N VAL A 134 -0.69 12.76 -4.99
CA VAL A 134 -1.17 13.66 -3.94
C VAL A 134 -0.18 13.68 -2.77
N ASP A 135 -0.19 14.75 -1.97
CA ASP A 135 0.78 14.98 -0.88
C ASP A 135 0.82 13.85 0.15
N GLN A 136 -0.30 13.17 0.36
CA GLN A 136 -0.37 11.98 1.21
C GLN A 136 0.71 10.95 0.86
N LYS A 137 1.06 10.80 -0.42
CA LYS A 137 1.88 9.69 -0.92
C LYS A 137 3.38 9.90 -0.81
N GLY A 138 3.83 11.05 -0.31
CA GLY A 138 5.22 11.27 0.09
C GLY A 138 6.21 11.41 -1.07
N PHE A 139 5.76 11.84 -2.25
CA PHE A 139 6.65 12.04 -3.41
C PHE A 139 7.59 13.25 -3.25
N ASP A 140 7.31 14.13 -2.29
CA ASP A 140 8.25 15.14 -1.79
C ASP A 140 9.54 14.50 -1.26
N LEU A 141 9.48 13.34 -0.60
CA LEU A 141 10.68 12.63 -0.13
C LEU A 141 11.55 12.15 -1.29
N ILE A 142 10.93 11.72 -2.40
CA ILE A 142 11.65 11.37 -3.63
C ILE A 142 12.29 12.62 -4.23
N ALA A 143 11.58 13.76 -4.24
CA ALA A 143 12.11 15.01 -4.77
C ALA A 143 13.35 15.50 -3.98
N GLU A 144 13.35 15.34 -2.66
CA GLU A 144 14.46 15.72 -1.77
C GLU A 144 15.75 14.96 -2.12
N GLN A 145 15.66 13.66 -2.43
CA GLN A 145 16.81 12.80 -2.68
C GLN A 145 16.89 12.30 -4.13
N ALA A 146 16.22 12.95 -5.08
CA ALA A 146 16.10 12.47 -6.45
C ALA A 146 17.47 12.22 -7.11
N HIS A 147 18.42 13.15 -6.91
CA HIS A 147 19.76 13.03 -7.47
C HIS A 147 20.55 11.88 -6.85
N GLU A 148 20.49 11.74 -5.52
CA GLU A 148 21.21 10.68 -4.80
C GLU A 148 20.61 9.30 -5.10
N LEU A 149 19.28 9.19 -5.11
CA LEU A 149 18.57 7.97 -5.52
C LEU A 149 18.98 7.49 -6.91
N MET A 150 19.17 8.41 -7.86
CA MET A 150 19.53 8.06 -9.23
C MET A 150 21.04 7.78 -9.41
N LYS A 151 21.89 7.99 -8.39
CA LYS A 151 23.28 7.51 -8.40
C LYS A 151 23.37 6.00 -8.19
N GLU A 152 22.43 5.43 -7.42
CA GLU A 152 22.32 3.98 -7.23
C GLU A 152 22.05 3.26 -8.55
N ASP A 153 22.48 2.02 -8.73
CA ASP A 153 22.31 1.26 -9.99
C ASP A 153 20.92 0.61 -10.13
N LEU A 154 19.87 1.45 -10.16
CA LEU A 154 18.47 1.02 -10.25
C LEU A 154 17.72 1.58 -11.47
N VAL A 155 16.50 1.09 -11.68
CA VAL A 155 15.55 1.65 -12.64
C VAL A 155 14.25 2.00 -11.91
N LEU A 156 13.67 3.15 -12.24
CA LEU A 156 12.42 3.60 -11.66
C LEU A 156 11.27 3.50 -12.67
N VAL A 157 10.17 2.86 -12.29
CA VAL A 157 8.94 2.77 -13.08
C VAL A 157 7.81 3.45 -12.31
N VAL A 158 7.19 4.46 -12.91
CA VAL A 158 6.16 5.27 -12.27
C VAL A 158 4.89 5.28 -13.12
N LEU A 159 3.78 4.86 -12.50
CA LEU A 159 2.43 4.91 -13.03
C LEU A 159 1.53 5.70 -12.08
N GLY A 160 0.86 6.73 -12.59
CA GLY A 160 -0.08 7.48 -11.77
C GLY A 160 -0.56 8.78 -12.41
N THR A 161 -1.45 9.49 -11.72
CA THR A 161 -1.92 10.82 -12.15
C THR A 161 -2.49 11.57 -10.93
N GLY A 162 -2.56 12.90 -11.02
CA GLY A 162 -3.12 13.74 -9.97
C GLY A 162 -2.55 15.15 -9.99
N ASP A 163 -1.98 15.58 -8.87
CA ASP A 163 -1.46 16.92 -8.70
C ASP A 163 -0.31 17.21 -9.68
N ARG A 164 -0.47 18.28 -10.44
CA ARG A 164 0.46 18.70 -11.50
C ARG A 164 1.90 18.88 -11.02
N LYS A 165 2.13 19.19 -9.74
CA LYS A 165 3.49 19.33 -9.18
C LYS A 165 4.25 18.01 -9.20
N TYR A 166 3.58 16.89 -8.95
CA TYR A 166 4.18 15.57 -8.96
C TYR A 166 4.28 14.99 -10.37
N GLU A 167 3.31 15.27 -11.24
CA GLU A 167 3.45 14.98 -12.68
C GLU A 167 4.69 15.67 -13.27
N LYS A 168 4.91 16.94 -12.91
CA LYS A 168 6.12 17.68 -13.29
C LYS A 168 7.39 17.11 -12.66
N LEU A 169 7.35 16.73 -11.39
CA LEU A 169 8.48 16.09 -10.70
C LEU A 169 8.94 14.84 -11.46
N PHE A 170 8.03 13.90 -11.71
CA PHE A 170 8.38 12.65 -12.38
C PHE A 170 8.74 12.87 -13.84
N SER A 171 8.10 13.82 -14.54
CA SER A 171 8.47 14.17 -15.91
C SER A 171 9.88 14.76 -15.99
N ALA A 172 10.25 15.61 -15.03
CA ALA A 172 11.59 16.17 -14.93
C ALA A 172 12.63 15.08 -14.61
N LEU A 173 12.29 14.14 -13.73
CA LEU A 173 13.15 12.99 -13.42
C LEU A 173 13.36 12.10 -14.66
N ALA A 174 12.29 11.80 -15.40
CA ALA A 174 12.37 11.05 -16.65
C ALA A 174 13.22 11.74 -17.72
N ALA A 175 13.12 13.07 -17.83
CA ALA A 175 13.94 13.85 -18.75
C ALA A 175 15.42 13.93 -18.32
N ALA A 176 15.70 13.98 -17.01
CA ALA A 176 17.05 14.09 -16.47
C ALA A 176 17.82 12.75 -16.54
N TYR A 177 17.13 11.62 -16.49
CA TYR A 177 17.72 10.28 -16.46
C TYR A 177 17.12 9.37 -17.56
N PRO A 178 17.33 9.70 -18.84
CA PRO A 178 16.75 8.96 -19.96
C PRO A 178 17.19 7.49 -19.93
N GLY A 179 16.24 6.60 -20.20
CA GLY A 179 16.44 5.14 -20.16
C GLY A 179 16.44 4.53 -18.76
N ARG A 180 16.50 5.32 -17.67
CA ARG A 180 16.48 4.80 -16.29
C ARG A 180 15.19 5.08 -15.53
N VAL A 181 14.30 5.88 -16.10
CA VAL A 181 13.02 6.24 -15.51
C VAL A 181 11.91 6.08 -16.56
N GLY A 182 11.05 5.09 -16.35
CA GLY A 182 9.85 4.86 -17.15
C GLY A 182 8.67 5.56 -16.49
N LEU A 183 8.01 6.48 -17.19
CA LEU A 183 6.88 7.24 -16.67
C LEU A 183 5.65 7.08 -17.56
N LYS A 184 4.52 6.74 -16.93
CA LYS A 184 3.19 6.82 -17.55
C LYS A 184 2.24 7.61 -16.65
N ILE A 185 1.81 8.77 -17.13
CA ILE A 185 0.83 9.59 -16.43
C ILE A 185 -0.58 9.14 -16.84
N ALA A 186 -1.12 8.16 -16.12
CA ALA A 186 -2.41 7.55 -16.42
C ALA A 186 -3.00 6.83 -15.21
N TYR A 187 -4.31 6.56 -15.28
CA TYR A 187 -4.96 5.51 -14.49
C TYR A 187 -5.19 4.32 -15.40
N ASP A 188 -4.43 3.24 -15.19
CA ASP A 188 -4.46 2.05 -16.05
C ASP A 188 -4.27 0.79 -15.19
N ASN A 189 -5.30 -0.06 -15.16
CA ASN A 189 -5.28 -1.27 -14.36
C ASN A 189 -4.31 -2.32 -14.93
N VAL A 190 -4.23 -2.47 -16.25
CA VAL A 190 -3.33 -3.45 -16.88
C VAL A 190 -1.88 -3.10 -16.56
N LEU A 191 -1.52 -1.82 -16.66
CA LEU A 191 -0.19 -1.36 -16.29
C LEU A 191 0.09 -1.52 -14.80
N ALA A 192 -0.91 -1.33 -13.92
CA ALA A 192 -0.75 -1.58 -12.49
C ALA A 192 -0.37 -3.04 -12.19
N HIS A 193 -1.07 -4.00 -12.80
CA HIS A 193 -0.76 -5.42 -12.68
C HIS A 193 0.65 -5.76 -13.23
N LYS A 194 1.02 -5.18 -14.38
CA LYS A 194 2.38 -5.36 -14.94
C LYS A 194 3.47 -4.80 -14.03
N VAL A 195 3.24 -3.67 -13.36
CA VAL A 195 4.18 -3.12 -12.37
C VAL A 195 4.30 -4.05 -11.17
N GLU A 196 3.17 -4.50 -10.60
CA GLU A 196 3.18 -5.42 -9.45
C GLU A 196 3.86 -6.75 -9.79
N ALA A 197 3.72 -7.26 -11.02
CA ALA A 197 4.37 -8.51 -11.44
C ALA A 197 5.84 -8.35 -11.80
N GLY A 198 6.18 -7.30 -12.56
CA GLY A 198 7.51 -7.15 -13.17
C GLY A 198 8.52 -6.37 -12.33
N ALA A 199 8.09 -5.54 -11.37
CA ALA A 199 9.02 -4.84 -10.51
C ALA A 199 9.67 -5.79 -9.50
N ASP A 200 10.88 -5.46 -9.06
CA ASP A 200 11.54 -6.16 -7.96
C ASP A 200 11.10 -5.55 -6.62
N ILE A 201 10.96 -4.23 -6.59
CA ILE A 201 10.64 -3.44 -5.39
C ILE A 201 9.39 -2.60 -5.65
N PHE A 202 8.51 -2.49 -4.65
CA PHE A 202 7.38 -1.55 -4.69
C PHE A 202 7.55 -0.46 -3.64
N MET A 203 7.57 0.81 -4.04
CA MET A 203 7.85 1.93 -3.14
C MET A 203 6.59 2.67 -2.70
N MET A 204 6.38 2.79 -1.38
CA MET A 204 5.25 3.52 -0.78
C MET A 204 5.73 4.45 0.35
N PRO A 205 6.23 5.66 0.02
CA PRO A 205 6.79 6.58 1.01
C PRO A 205 5.72 7.43 1.72
N SER A 206 4.50 6.90 1.88
CA SER A 206 3.32 7.64 2.33
C SER A 206 3.54 8.41 3.64
N ARG A 207 3.09 9.67 3.67
CA ARG A 207 3.01 10.51 4.87
C ARG A 207 2.00 9.98 5.89
N TYR A 208 0.90 9.43 5.40
CA TYR A 208 -0.04 8.65 6.18
C TYR A 208 -0.74 7.65 5.27
N GLU A 209 -1.05 6.47 5.78
CA GLU A 209 -1.71 5.44 5.00
C GLU A 209 -2.63 4.61 5.89
N PRO A 210 -3.93 4.93 5.96
CA PRO A 210 -4.85 4.24 6.87
C PRO A 210 -4.81 2.72 6.76
N SER A 211 -4.64 2.21 5.53
CA SER A 211 -4.50 0.77 5.26
C SER A 211 -3.37 0.50 4.27
N GLY A 212 -3.50 1.01 3.04
CA GLY A 212 -2.67 0.59 1.91
C GLY A 212 -3.10 -0.77 1.40
N LEU A 213 -3.30 -0.91 0.09
CA LEU A 213 -3.59 -2.20 -0.56
C LEU A 213 -2.41 -2.69 -1.38
N ASN A 214 -1.68 -1.77 -2.03
CA ASN A 214 -0.61 -2.12 -2.94
C ASN A 214 0.48 -2.95 -2.27
N GLN A 215 0.87 -2.67 -1.03
CA GLN A 215 1.85 -3.50 -0.35
C GLN A 215 1.38 -4.96 -0.19
N MET A 216 0.08 -5.21 -0.03
CA MET A 216 -0.46 -6.58 0.02
C MET A 216 -0.48 -7.23 -1.37
N TYR A 217 -0.71 -6.46 -2.44
CA TYR A 217 -0.55 -6.92 -3.82
C TYR A 217 0.92 -7.27 -4.08
N SER A 218 1.84 -6.34 -3.80
CA SER A 218 3.27 -6.52 -4.01
C SER A 218 3.79 -7.76 -3.30
N LEU A 219 3.41 -7.98 -2.03
CA LEU A 219 3.75 -9.21 -1.30
C LEU A 219 3.24 -10.45 -2.02
N LYS A 220 1.99 -10.46 -2.49
CA LYS A 220 1.42 -11.60 -3.22
C LYS A 220 2.13 -11.88 -4.55
N TYR A 221 2.67 -10.85 -5.19
CA TYR A 221 3.38 -10.92 -6.47
C TYR A 221 4.91 -11.12 -6.31
N GLY A 222 5.41 -11.26 -5.08
CA GLY A 222 6.85 -11.37 -4.81
C GLY A 222 7.61 -10.10 -5.17
N THR A 223 6.96 -8.95 -5.15
CA THR A 223 7.55 -7.62 -5.31
C THR A 223 7.76 -7.03 -3.93
N VAL A 224 9.01 -6.78 -3.57
CA VAL A 224 9.40 -6.49 -2.19
C VAL A 224 9.04 -5.04 -1.84
N PRO A 225 8.16 -4.79 -0.85
CA PRO A 225 7.74 -3.44 -0.52
C PRO A 225 8.80 -2.69 0.31
N ILE A 226 9.05 -1.43 -0.06
CA ILE A 226 9.72 -0.43 0.77
C ILE A 226 8.65 0.58 1.19
N VAL A 227 8.39 0.66 2.49
CA VAL A 227 7.29 1.48 3.03
C VAL A 227 7.75 2.39 4.16
N ARG A 228 7.06 3.52 4.32
CA ARG A 228 7.12 4.23 5.60
C ARG A 228 6.24 3.50 6.63
N ALA A 229 6.74 3.35 7.84
CA ALA A 229 6.02 2.78 8.98
C ALA A 229 4.92 3.74 9.47
N THR A 230 3.78 3.74 8.76
CA THR A 230 2.57 4.48 9.13
C THR A 230 1.32 3.68 8.79
N GLY A 231 0.30 3.79 9.63
CA GLY A 231 -0.98 3.12 9.50
C GLY A 231 -0.85 1.66 9.06
N GLY A 232 -1.63 1.25 8.05
CA GLY A 232 -1.65 -0.15 7.64
C GLY A 232 -0.38 -0.65 6.96
N LEU A 233 0.53 0.24 6.52
CA LEU A 233 1.86 -0.17 6.04
C LEU A 233 2.71 -0.72 7.18
N ASP A 234 2.63 -0.12 8.37
CA ASP A 234 3.35 -0.61 9.55
C ASP A 234 2.80 -1.97 10.03
N ASP A 235 1.48 -2.15 9.93
CA ASP A 235 0.79 -3.39 10.32
C ASP A 235 1.03 -4.57 9.37
N SER A 236 1.31 -4.30 8.09
CA SER A 236 1.37 -5.34 7.05
C SER A 236 2.79 -5.72 6.63
N ILE A 237 3.77 -4.83 6.80
CA ILE A 237 5.17 -5.09 6.41
C ILE A 237 6.03 -5.38 7.63
N GLU A 238 6.74 -6.51 7.58
CA GLU A 238 7.70 -6.93 8.59
C GLU A 238 9.11 -6.61 8.06
N PRO A 239 9.95 -5.82 8.78
CA PRO A 239 11.32 -5.56 8.34
C PRO A 239 12.09 -6.87 8.20
N PHE A 240 12.88 -7.02 7.13
CA PHE A 240 13.69 -8.20 6.94
C PHE A 240 14.74 -8.36 8.06
N ASP A 241 14.75 -9.53 8.67
CA ASP A 241 15.70 -9.96 9.69
C ASP A 241 16.59 -11.04 9.08
N VAL A 242 17.82 -10.65 8.73
CA VAL A 242 18.82 -11.50 8.07
C VAL A 242 19.21 -12.71 8.92
N GLU A 243 19.31 -12.51 10.24
CA GLU A 243 19.74 -13.54 11.20
C GLU A 243 18.74 -14.70 11.22
N HIS A 244 17.45 -14.37 11.23
CA HIS A 244 16.37 -15.36 11.30
C HIS A 244 15.80 -15.73 9.93
N GLY A 245 16.10 -14.96 8.88
CA GLY A 245 15.54 -15.14 7.54
C GLY A 245 14.05 -14.83 7.45
N THR A 246 13.54 -13.99 8.35
CA THR A 246 12.12 -13.64 8.44
C THR A 246 11.90 -12.20 7.99
N GLY A 247 10.64 -11.81 7.79
CA GLY A 247 10.28 -10.49 7.30
C GLY A 247 10.00 -10.47 5.80
N THR A 248 9.33 -9.41 5.36
CA THR A 248 8.65 -9.36 4.06
C THR A 248 8.99 -8.11 3.24
N GLY A 249 9.76 -7.17 3.80
CA GLY A 249 10.19 -5.98 3.09
C GLY A 249 11.03 -5.05 3.96
N PHE A 250 11.07 -3.78 3.58
CA PHE A 250 11.87 -2.76 4.24
C PHE A 250 11.00 -1.62 4.75
N LYS A 251 11.33 -1.12 5.94
CA LYS A 251 10.62 -0.02 6.59
C LYS A 251 11.56 1.10 6.97
N PHE A 252 11.10 2.32 6.77
CA PHE A 252 11.67 3.52 7.39
C PHE A 252 10.61 4.24 8.22
N TYR A 253 11.03 5.04 9.20
CA TYR A 253 10.11 5.62 10.21
C TYR A 253 10.00 7.14 10.08
N GLU A 254 11.14 7.82 9.94
CA GLU A 254 11.20 9.26 9.79
C GLU A 254 10.61 9.69 8.44
N TYR A 255 9.83 10.76 8.42
CA TYR A 255 9.30 11.33 7.18
C TYR A 255 10.33 12.27 6.57
N SER A 256 11.39 11.69 5.99
CA SER A 256 12.49 12.43 5.34
C SER A 256 13.01 11.67 4.12
N GLY A 257 13.51 12.41 3.13
CA GLY A 257 14.16 11.84 1.96
C GLY A 257 15.37 10.97 2.33
N GLU A 258 16.17 11.36 3.32
CA GLU A 258 17.35 10.60 3.78
C GLU A 258 16.96 9.22 4.32
N ALA A 259 15.88 9.14 5.11
CA ALA A 259 15.40 7.87 5.65
C ALA A 259 14.84 6.96 4.56
N LEU A 260 14.17 7.53 3.55
CA LEU A 260 13.74 6.80 2.35
C LEU A 260 14.94 6.25 1.58
N LEU A 261 15.94 7.09 1.29
CA LEU A 261 17.13 6.70 0.54
C LEU A 261 17.87 5.57 1.26
N TYR A 262 18.07 5.69 2.58
CA TYR A 262 18.68 4.62 3.38
C TYR A 262 17.92 3.30 3.25
N ALA A 263 16.58 3.31 3.30
CA ALA A 263 15.79 2.10 3.12
C ALA A 263 15.92 1.51 1.71
N VAL A 264 16.08 2.36 0.69
CA VAL A 264 16.40 1.91 -0.68
C VAL A 264 17.76 1.24 -0.70
N GLU A 265 18.81 1.87 -0.17
CA GLU A 265 20.16 1.30 -0.12
C GLU A 265 20.19 -0.06 0.59
N GLN A 266 19.44 -0.23 1.69
CA GLN A 266 19.30 -1.53 2.35
C GLN A 266 18.63 -2.57 1.44
N ALA A 267 17.57 -2.20 0.74
CA ALA A 267 16.91 -3.11 -0.19
C ALA A 267 17.83 -3.51 -1.36
N LEU A 268 18.58 -2.56 -1.91
CA LEU A 268 19.55 -2.82 -2.98
C LEU A 268 20.70 -3.72 -2.50
N HIS A 269 21.17 -3.54 -1.26
CA HIS A 269 22.18 -4.42 -0.68
C HIS A 269 21.71 -5.88 -0.65
N HIS A 270 20.48 -6.14 -0.21
CA HIS A 270 19.90 -7.48 -0.20
C HIS A 270 19.53 -8.00 -1.58
N TYR A 271 19.20 -7.12 -2.53
CA TYR A 271 18.94 -7.50 -3.92
C TYR A 271 20.14 -8.23 -4.57
N MET A 272 21.36 -7.87 -4.16
CA MET A 272 22.59 -8.48 -4.68
C MET A 272 22.83 -9.91 -4.17
N ASP A 273 22.14 -10.33 -3.10
CA ASP A 273 22.16 -11.70 -2.59
C ASP A 273 20.87 -12.41 -3.01
N GLU A 274 20.96 -13.22 -4.05
CA GLU A 274 19.82 -13.95 -4.64
C GLU A 274 19.09 -14.83 -3.60
N ARG A 275 19.82 -15.39 -2.63
CA ARG A 275 19.24 -16.25 -1.59
C ARG A 275 18.41 -15.42 -0.61
N ASP A 276 18.95 -14.31 -0.14
CA ASP A 276 18.22 -13.40 0.75
C ASP A 276 17.02 -12.79 0.03
N TRP A 277 17.21 -12.33 -1.20
CA TRP A 277 16.13 -11.73 -1.98
C TRP A 277 14.98 -12.70 -2.20
N THR A 278 15.28 -13.91 -2.70
CA THR A 278 14.27 -14.96 -2.91
C THR A 278 13.54 -15.27 -1.61
N ARG A 279 14.27 -15.32 -0.48
CA ARG A 279 13.66 -15.57 0.84
C ARG A 279 12.67 -14.46 1.24
N ILE A 280 13.00 -13.18 1.01
CA ILE A 280 12.07 -12.06 1.27
C ILE A 280 10.81 -12.19 0.41
N GLN A 281 10.98 -12.51 -0.89
CA GLN A 281 9.86 -12.68 -1.82
C GLN A 281 8.93 -13.81 -1.36
N LEU A 282 9.47 -14.99 -1.06
CA LEU A 282 8.70 -16.15 -0.62
C LEU A 282 8.00 -15.91 0.73
N ASN A 283 8.67 -15.24 1.68
CA ASN A 283 8.06 -14.84 2.94
C ASN A 283 6.83 -13.94 2.71
N GLY A 284 6.91 -13.03 1.73
CA GLY A 284 5.81 -12.16 1.34
C GLY A 284 4.66 -12.91 0.67
N MET A 285 4.97 -13.76 -0.31
CA MET A 285 3.99 -14.53 -1.09
C MET A 285 3.18 -15.51 -0.24
N ALA A 286 3.81 -16.02 0.84
CA ALA A 286 3.18 -16.90 1.81
C ALA A 286 2.21 -16.19 2.78
N LYS A 287 2.19 -14.85 2.85
CA LYS A 287 1.24 -14.12 3.69
C LYS A 287 -0.17 -14.18 3.07
N ASP A 288 -1.16 -14.44 3.91
CA ASP A 288 -2.58 -14.37 3.52
C ASP A 288 -3.22 -13.08 4.02
N PHE A 289 -3.47 -12.16 3.08
CA PHE A 289 -4.25 -10.94 3.29
C PHE A 289 -5.65 -11.02 2.64
N SER A 290 -6.18 -12.21 2.38
CA SER A 290 -7.53 -12.35 1.85
C SER A 290 -8.59 -11.76 2.78
N TRP A 291 -9.75 -11.38 2.21
CA TRP A 291 -10.90 -10.86 2.97
C TRP A 291 -11.47 -11.79 4.04
N LYS A 292 -11.07 -13.07 4.06
CA LYS A 292 -11.57 -14.07 5.02
C LYS A 292 -11.38 -13.61 6.46
N ARG A 293 -10.15 -13.22 6.83
CA ARG A 293 -9.82 -12.81 8.19
C ARG A 293 -10.51 -11.50 8.60
N PRO A 294 -10.44 -10.40 7.82
CA PRO A 294 -11.15 -9.18 8.15
C PRO A 294 -12.67 -9.40 8.29
N ALA A 295 -13.29 -10.21 7.44
CA ALA A 295 -14.72 -10.53 7.54
C ALA A 295 -15.07 -11.23 8.86
N GLU A 296 -14.24 -12.17 9.31
CA GLU A 296 -14.40 -12.82 10.62
C GLU A 296 -14.24 -11.81 11.78
N GLU A 297 -13.27 -10.91 11.70
CA GLU A 297 -13.04 -9.83 12.69
C GLU A 297 -14.26 -8.88 12.76
N TYR A 298 -14.80 -8.42 11.63
CA TYR A 298 -16.03 -7.62 11.58
C TYR A 298 -17.23 -8.37 12.14
N ALA A 299 -17.40 -9.64 11.79
CA ALA A 299 -18.51 -10.42 12.32
C ALA A 299 -18.43 -10.59 13.85
N ASN A 300 -17.21 -10.66 14.42
CA ASN A 300 -17.02 -10.73 15.87
C ASN A 300 -17.43 -9.41 16.53
N LEU A 301 -17.07 -8.29 15.88
CA LEU A 301 -17.46 -6.96 16.33
C LEU A 301 -18.97 -6.74 16.28
N TYR A 302 -19.65 -7.21 15.23
CA TYR A 302 -21.11 -7.12 15.13
C TYR A 302 -21.80 -7.87 16.26
N GLU A 303 -21.34 -9.07 16.61
CA GLU A 303 -21.89 -9.82 17.75
C GLU A 303 -21.60 -9.14 19.09
N ALA A 304 -20.41 -8.56 19.26
CA ALA A 304 -20.09 -7.76 20.45
C ALA A 304 -21.01 -6.53 20.58
N ALA A 305 -21.29 -5.83 19.48
CA ALA A 305 -22.22 -4.71 19.43
C ALA A 305 -23.66 -5.13 19.79
N ARG A 306 -24.13 -6.27 19.25
CA ARG A 306 -25.45 -6.83 19.57
C ARG A 306 -25.56 -7.20 21.06
N ALA A 307 -24.58 -7.91 21.60
CA ALA A 307 -24.55 -8.29 23.01
C ALA A 307 -24.53 -7.05 23.93
N GLY A 308 -23.76 -6.01 23.55
CA GLY A 308 -23.72 -4.73 24.27
C GLY A 308 -25.07 -3.98 24.32
N ARG A 309 -25.99 -4.30 23.41
CA ARG A 309 -27.38 -3.78 23.40
C ARG A 309 -28.39 -4.72 24.09
N GLY A 310 -27.93 -5.78 24.74
CA GLY A 310 -28.77 -6.72 25.49
C GLY A 310 -29.41 -7.84 24.65
N PHE A 311 -29.01 -8.00 23.39
CA PHE A 311 -29.44 -9.15 22.58
C PHE A 311 -28.65 -10.41 22.95
N ALA A 312 -29.29 -11.57 22.92
CA ALA A 312 -28.62 -12.85 23.13
C ALA A 312 -27.55 -13.08 22.03
N PRO A 313 -26.32 -13.51 22.38
CA PRO A 313 -25.29 -13.79 21.41
C PRO A 313 -25.69 -14.97 20.53
N THR A 314 -25.49 -14.85 19.22
CA THR A 314 -25.85 -15.92 18.27
C THR A 314 -24.68 -16.86 17.95
N ARG A 315 -23.48 -16.53 18.47
CA ARG A 315 -22.28 -17.37 18.41
C ARG A 315 -21.36 -17.13 19.60
N LYS A 316 -20.40 -18.03 19.84
CA LYS A 316 -19.29 -17.76 20.78
C LYS A 316 -18.44 -16.62 20.20
N VAL A 317 -18.36 -15.51 20.92
CA VAL A 317 -17.62 -14.32 20.50
C VAL A 317 -16.18 -14.44 21.03
N ALA A 318 -15.19 -14.39 20.13
CA ALA A 318 -13.80 -14.21 20.55
C ALA A 318 -13.64 -12.83 21.19
N LYS A 319 -12.73 -12.68 22.17
CA LYS A 319 -12.47 -11.36 22.77
C LYS A 319 -12.02 -10.40 21.67
N VAL A 320 -12.74 -9.29 21.52
CA VAL A 320 -12.31 -8.18 20.67
C VAL A 320 -11.06 -7.58 21.30
N GLU A 321 -9.95 -7.58 20.56
CA GLU A 321 -8.71 -6.94 21.00
C GLU A 321 -8.96 -5.43 21.11
N LYS A 322 -8.72 -4.87 22.30
CA LYS A 322 -8.84 -3.44 22.54
C LYS A 322 -7.64 -2.75 21.91
N VAL A 323 -7.88 -1.64 21.21
CA VAL A 323 -6.79 -0.76 20.77
C VAL A 323 -6.21 -0.05 21.99
N GLU A 324 -4.92 -0.25 22.25
CA GLU A 324 -4.21 0.53 23.26
C GLU A 324 -4.07 1.99 22.78
N THR A 325 -4.14 2.93 23.72
CA THR A 325 -3.88 4.34 23.43
C THR A 325 -2.44 4.53 22.98
N ALA A 326 -2.18 5.40 22.00
CA ALA A 326 -0.83 5.68 21.49
C ALA A 326 0.20 6.00 22.59
N GLU A 327 -0.22 6.63 23.69
CA GLU A 327 0.62 6.93 24.85
C GLU A 327 1.14 5.66 25.57
N LYS A 328 0.29 4.64 25.74
CA LYS A 328 0.65 3.37 26.40
C LYS A 328 1.59 2.54 25.54
N GLU A 329 1.39 2.54 24.22
CA GLU A 329 2.29 1.85 23.29
C GLU A 329 3.69 2.50 23.29
N ALA A 330 3.74 3.83 23.29
CA ALA A 330 4.99 4.57 23.38
C ALA A 330 5.72 4.30 24.72
N GLU A 331 4.99 4.19 25.82
CA GLU A 331 5.53 3.80 27.13
C GLU A 331 6.05 2.35 27.14
N ALA A 332 5.31 1.40 26.55
CA ALA A 332 5.73 0.01 26.43
C ALA A 332 7.01 -0.15 25.58
N LYS A 333 7.14 0.62 24.49
CA LYS A 333 8.35 0.64 23.65
C LYS A 333 9.55 1.32 24.34
N ARG A 334 9.32 2.19 25.33
CA ARG A 334 10.36 2.85 26.14
C ARG A 334 10.88 1.99 27.29
N GLN A 335 10.16 0.95 27.71
CA GLN A 335 10.66 0.04 28.74
C GLN A 335 11.74 -0.88 28.15
N PRO A 336 12.98 -0.87 28.67
CA PRO A 336 14.01 -1.76 28.17
C PRO A 336 13.56 -3.20 28.40
N ARG A 337 13.50 -3.99 27.31
CA ARG A 337 13.30 -5.44 27.40
C ARG A 337 14.37 -5.98 28.34
N ARG A 338 13.98 -6.33 29.57
CA ARG A 338 14.85 -7.01 30.53
C ARG A 338 15.37 -8.27 29.85
N ARG A 339 16.62 -8.26 29.39
CA ARG A 339 17.34 -9.47 28.99
C ARG A 339 17.34 -10.39 30.21
N ALA A 340 16.65 -11.52 30.10
CA ALA A 340 16.82 -12.61 31.05
C ALA A 340 18.27 -13.10 30.92
N GLY A 341 19.14 -12.62 31.81
CA GLY A 341 20.53 -13.07 31.89
C GLY A 341 20.58 -14.51 32.36
N LYS A 342 21.08 -15.41 31.52
CA LYS A 342 21.66 -16.68 31.99
C LYS A 342 22.98 -16.36 32.70
N PRO A 343 23.30 -16.96 33.85
CA PRO A 343 24.58 -16.74 34.50
C PRO A 343 25.69 -17.44 33.71
N ALA A 344 26.75 -16.68 33.42
CA ALA A 344 27.99 -17.20 32.87
C ALA A 344 28.66 -18.15 33.87
N ARG A 345 29.11 -19.32 33.40
CA ARG A 345 30.00 -20.20 34.15
C ARG A 345 31.36 -20.26 33.44
N ALA A 346 32.39 -20.22 34.27
CA ALA A 346 33.76 -19.86 33.94
C ALA A 346 34.52 -20.85 33.04
N VAL A 347 35.56 -20.29 32.45
CA VAL A 347 36.62 -20.83 31.59
C VAL A 347 37.37 -22.02 32.21
N ALA A 348 37.68 -23.03 31.39
CA ALA A 348 38.87 -23.86 31.56
C ALA A 348 39.46 -24.21 30.18
N GLN A 349 40.78 -24.09 30.08
CA GLN A 349 41.62 -24.28 28.90
C GLN A 349 41.90 -25.76 28.62
N SER A 350 42.03 -26.13 27.33
CA SER A 350 43.05 -27.06 26.85
C SER A 350 43.20 -26.98 25.32
N THR A 351 44.44 -27.10 24.86
CA THR A 351 44.93 -27.03 23.46
C THR A 351 44.99 -28.45 22.81
N PRO A 352 45.60 -28.68 21.62
CA PRO A 352 44.89 -29.09 20.40
C PRO A 352 45.24 -30.54 19.96
N GLY A 353 44.49 -31.07 18.99
CA GLY A 353 44.78 -32.37 18.38
C GLY A 353 44.22 -32.51 16.97
N ASP A 354 45.16 -32.58 16.03
CA ASP A 354 45.19 -33.13 14.67
C ASP A 354 43.95 -33.80 14.04
N GLY A 355 43.82 -33.58 12.71
CA GLY A 355 43.83 -34.73 11.79
C GLY A 355 42.68 -34.88 10.80
N GLN A 356 43.02 -34.70 9.51
CA GLN A 356 42.50 -35.40 8.31
C GLN A 356 41.04 -35.13 7.88
N ALA A 357 40.79 -34.50 6.72
CA ALA A 357 41.01 -34.90 5.31
C ALA A 357 39.82 -35.67 4.68
N SER A 358 39.58 -35.35 3.40
CA SER A 358 38.86 -36.12 2.37
C SER A 358 37.34 -35.90 2.30
N GLN A 359 36.66 -35.75 1.16
CA GLN A 359 36.96 -35.54 -0.27
C GLN A 359 35.60 -35.23 -0.94
N ALA A 360 35.67 -34.62 -2.11
CA ALA A 360 34.59 -34.26 -3.01
C ALA A 360 33.83 -35.47 -3.60
N ALA A 361 32.60 -35.22 -4.06
CA ALA A 361 32.03 -35.90 -5.22
C ALA A 361 31.06 -34.94 -5.94
N GLU A 362 31.38 -34.67 -7.19
CA GLU A 362 30.62 -33.90 -8.19
C GLU A 362 29.90 -34.90 -9.13
N PRO A 363 29.18 -34.49 -10.21
CA PRO A 363 27.77 -34.79 -10.39
C PRO A 363 27.49 -35.83 -11.49
N LEU A 364 26.23 -36.30 -11.56
CA LEU A 364 25.71 -37.02 -12.73
C LEU A 364 24.76 -36.11 -13.52
N GLY A 365 25.09 -36.00 -14.81
CA GLY A 365 24.38 -35.21 -15.82
C GLY A 365 23.10 -35.87 -16.35
N PRO A 366 22.57 -35.33 -17.47
CA PRO A 366 21.13 -35.27 -17.73
C PRO A 366 20.64 -36.39 -18.66
N GLU A 367 19.35 -36.70 -18.57
CA GLU A 367 18.63 -37.43 -19.63
C GLU A 367 17.50 -36.63 -20.26
N LYS A 368 17.35 -36.94 -21.54
CA LYS A 368 16.71 -36.26 -22.65
C LYS A 368 15.19 -36.48 -22.69
N ASP A 369 14.50 -35.42 -23.15
CA ASP A 369 13.65 -35.38 -24.36
C ASP A 369 12.43 -36.32 -24.41
N SER A 370 11.23 -35.74 -24.53
CA SER A 370 10.41 -35.88 -25.76
C SER A 370 8.97 -35.36 -25.61
N ARG A 371 8.59 -34.52 -26.60
CA ARG A 371 7.29 -34.46 -27.33
C ARG A 371 6.02 -34.16 -26.50
N GLN A 372 5.01 -33.42 -26.95
CA GLN A 372 4.55 -33.14 -28.32
C GLN A 372 3.58 -31.95 -28.26
N ALA A 373 3.64 -31.09 -29.27
CA ALA A 373 2.66 -30.04 -29.52
C ALA A 373 1.31 -30.64 -29.95
N VAL A 374 0.22 -30.05 -29.48
CA VAL A 374 -1.12 -30.20 -30.07
C VAL A 374 -1.59 -28.81 -30.45
N GLN A 375 -1.70 -28.59 -31.76
CA GLN A 375 -2.48 -27.53 -32.37
C GLN A 375 -3.96 -27.88 -32.19
N GLU A 376 -4.74 -26.97 -31.60
CA GLU A 376 -6.18 -26.92 -31.85
C GLU A 376 -6.57 -25.50 -32.25
N SER A 377 -6.81 -25.37 -33.55
CA SER A 377 -7.56 -24.32 -34.21
C SER A 377 -9.01 -24.34 -33.74
N THR A 378 -9.55 -23.19 -33.35
CA THR A 378 -11.00 -22.97 -33.45
C THR A 378 -11.27 -21.54 -33.84
N GLU A 379 -11.84 -21.41 -35.03
CA GLU A 379 -12.21 -20.17 -35.68
C GLU A 379 -13.73 -20.00 -35.54
N VAL A 380 -14.15 -18.74 -35.41
CA VAL A 380 -15.48 -18.17 -35.70
C VAL A 380 -16.61 -18.41 -34.69
N ARG A 381 -17.07 -17.31 -34.06
CA ARG A 381 -18.37 -16.67 -34.36
C ARG A 381 -18.55 -15.36 -33.59
N GLU A 382 -18.33 -14.25 -34.29
CA GLU A 382 -18.91 -12.94 -33.94
C GLU A 382 -20.44 -13.02 -34.04
N SER A 383 -21.13 -12.48 -33.03
CA SER A 383 -22.55 -12.17 -33.14
C SER A 383 -22.76 -10.73 -32.67
N SER A 384 -22.98 -9.87 -33.65
CA SER A 384 -23.40 -8.49 -33.51
C SER A 384 -24.83 -8.42 -32.99
N VAL A 385 -25.08 -7.59 -31.98
CA VAL A 385 -26.43 -7.10 -31.65
C VAL A 385 -26.35 -5.59 -31.53
N GLU A 386 -26.82 -4.92 -32.59
CA GLU A 386 -27.14 -3.49 -32.59
C GLU A 386 -28.48 -3.24 -31.90
N GLY A 387 -28.57 -2.09 -31.20
CA GLY A 387 -29.79 -1.50 -30.66
C GLY A 387 -29.53 -0.09 -30.15
N PRO A 388 -30.49 0.85 -30.23
CA PRO A 388 -30.33 2.03 -31.07
C PRO A 388 -29.92 3.33 -30.34
N GLN A 389 -29.15 4.16 -31.04
CA GLN A 389 -28.92 5.57 -30.75
C GLN A 389 -30.21 6.38 -30.96
N LYS A 390 -30.57 7.20 -29.97
CA LYS A 390 -31.53 8.31 -30.12
C LYS A 390 -30.76 9.62 -30.28
N SER A 391 -31.11 10.32 -31.35
CA SER A 391 -30.71 11.67 -31.71
C SER A 391 -31.51 12.72 -30.93
N GLU A 392 -30.84 13.79 -30.50
CA GLU A 392 -31.45 15.09 -30.20
C GLU A 392 -30.75 16.18 -31.02
N PRO A 393 -31.45 17.24 -31.46
CA PRO A 393 -30.95 18.18 -32.45
C PRO A 393 -30.28 19.42 -31.84
N ASP A 394 -29.29 19.91 -32.58
CA ASP A 394 -28.57 21.18 -32.43
C ASP A 394 -29.40 22.35 -33.00
N PRO A 395 -29.51 23.52 -32.33
CA PRO A 395 -30.06 24.72 -32.93
C PRO A 395 -28.96 25.70 -33.38
N GLY A 396 -28.75 25.72 -34.70
CA GLY A 396 -28.86 26.91 -35.54
C GLY A 396 -28.20 28.22 -35.09
N ASN A 397 -27.04 28.48 -35.69
CA ASN A 397 -26.42 29.80 -35.87
C ASN A 397 -27.30 30.72 -36.74
N SER A 398 -27.50 31.98 -36.32
CA SER A 398 -27.80 33.10 -37.21
C SER A 398 -27.02 34.32 -36.74
N GLY A 399 -26.23 34.89 -37.66
CA GLY A 399 -25.46 36.11 -37.43
C GLY A 399 -26.11 37.33 -38.08
N GLU A 400 -25.83 38.50 -37.52
CA GLU A 400 -25.58 39.80 -38.18
C GLU A 400 -25.32 40.84 -37.07
N ALA A 401 -24.10 41.37 -36.96
CA ALA A 401 -23.64 42.65 -37.50
C ALA A 401 -24.17 43.90 -36.77
N GLY A 402 -23.29 44.68 -36.12
CA GLY A 402 -23.68 46.01 -35.62
C GLY A 402 -22.75 46.71 -34.61
N ARG A 403 -21.66 47.29 -35.11
CA ARG A 403 -20.89 48.50 -34.67
C ARG A 403 -21.17 49.19 -33.31
N ASN A 404 -20.05 49.50 -32.63
CA ASN A 404 -19.65 50.77 -31.96
C ASN A 404 -20.68 51.58 -31.14
N GLN A 405 -20.38 51.83 -29.85
CA GLN A 405 -19.86 53.12 -29.32
C GLN A 405 -19.79 53.13 -27.77
N LYS A 406 -18.69 53.69 -27.24
CA LYS A 406 -18.52 54.22 -25.87
C LYS A 406 -19.44 55.45 -25.65
N PRO A 407 -19.80 55.81 -24.40
CA PRO A 407 -18.98 56.71 -23.54
C PRO A 407 -18.90 56.18 -22.08
N ALA A 408 -17.78 56.29 -21.36
CA ALA A 408 -17.23 57.48 -20.67
C ALA A 408 -18.17 58.09 -19.60
N ALA A 409 -17.80 57.79 -18.34
CA ALA A 409 -17.82 58.60 -17.11
C ALA A 409 -18.95 59.61 -16.83
N THR A 410 -19.57 59.49 -15.65
CA THR A 410 -19.65 60.59 -14.66
C THR A 410 -19.93 60.05 -13.25
N SER A 411 -19.31 60.74 -12.30
CA SER A 411 -19.48 60.69 -10.84
C SER A 411 -20.91 60.94 -10.34
N ASN A 412 -21.34 60.18 -9.33
CA ASN A 412 -21.62 60.66 -7.97
C ASN A 412 -21.91 59.48 -7.04
#